data_AF-A0ABD2NV55-F1
#
_entry.id   AF-A0ABD2NV55-F1
#
_cell.length_a   1.000
_cell.length_b   1.000
_cell.length_c   1.000
_cell.angle_alpha   90.00
_cell.angle_beta   90.00
_cell.angle_gamma   90.00
#
_symmetry.space_group_name_H-M   'P 1'
#
loop_
_entity.id
_entity.type
_entity.pdbx_description
1 polymer ?
#
loop_
_entity_poly.entity_id
_entity_poly.type
_entity_poly.pdbx_seq_one_letter_code
_entity_poly.pdbx_strand_id
1 'polypeptide(L)'
;MGKLIPSSGEISKKRKRNGPKNNVTRLKDCIIFTTHLTKRNNNTMIKNEQGKLILEPDELKRVWKEYAETLFNDQRTDLNPTFQNENMNGPKILESEVRHAVDNLKNNKSPGHDDVHAEVLKQVDFK
;
A
#
# COMPACT_ATOMS: atom_id res chain seq x y z
N MET A 1 3.67 11.82 -64.81
CA MET A 1 3.48 12.24 -63.41
C MET A 1 4.72 11.85 -62.63
N GLY A 2 5.68 12.76 -62.50
CA GLY A 2 6.93 12.51 -61.79
C GLY A 2 7.70 13.81 -61.65
N LYS A 3 7.52 14.50 -60.52
CA LYS A 3 8.36 15.62 -60.10
C LYS A 3 9.15 15.11 -58.88
N LEU A 4 10.42 14.81 -59.06
CA LEU A 4 11.58 15.70 -58.85
C LEU A 4 11.63 16.26 -57.43
N ILE A 5 12.72 15.86 -56.77
CA ILE A 5 13.08 15.89 -55.34
C ILE A 5 13.34 17.34 -54.86
N PRO A 6 12.99 17.74 -53.63
CA PRO A 6 13.68 18.85 -52.98
C PRO A 6 15.00 18.35 -52.39
N SER A 7 16.09 18.74 -53.07
CA SER A 7 17.47 18.68 -52.60
C SER A 7 17.68 19.55 -51.36
N SER A 8 18.45 19.02 -50.39
CA SER A 8 19.25 19.73 -49.37
C SER A 8 18.66 21.05 -48.82
N GLY A 9 17.63 21.00 -47.97
CA GLY A 9 17.03 22.24 -47.46
C GLY A 9 16.34 22.22 -46.09
N GLU A 10 15.62 21.16 -45.70
CA GLU A 10 14.79 21.19 -44.48
C GLU A 10 14.71 19.76 -43.93
N ILE A 11 15.44 19.36 -42.89
CA ILE A 11 15.04 19.46 -41.48
C ILE A 11 16.33 19.52 -40.65
N SER A 12 16.86 20.72 -40.43
CA SER A 12 17.81 20.97 -39.34
C SER A 12 17.01 21.31 -38.08
N LYS A 13 16.40 20.32 -37.44
CA LYS A 13 16.06 20.46 -36.02
C LYS A 13 17.32 20.20 -35.22
N LYS A 14 18.18 21.23 -35.13
CA LYS A 14 19.29 21.31 -34.18
C LYS A 14 18.77 20.83 -32.82
N ARG A 15 19.17 19.64 -32.37
CA ARG A 15 19.10 19.26 -30.96
C ARG A 15 19.84 20.37 -30.22
N LYS A 16 19.11 21.23 -29.48
CA LYS A 16 19.74 22.20 -28.59
C LYS A 16 20.61 21.39 -27.64
N ARG A 17 21.94 21.50 -27.80
CA ARG A 17 22.89 20.98 -26.83
C ARG A 17 22.63 21.81 -25.58
N ASN A 18 22.00 21.21 -24.58
CA ASN A 18 21.82 21.86 -23.29
C ASN A 18 23.22 22.22 -22.78
N GLY A 19 23.41 23.48 -22.40
CA GLY A 19 24.67 23.98 -21.86
C GLY A 19 25.09 23.23 -20.58
N PRO A 20 26.29 23.50 -20.06
CA PRO A 20 26.80 22.81 -18.88
C PRO A 20 25.78 22.90 -17.74
N LYS A 21 25.29 21.74 -17.32
CA LYS A 21 24.35 21.64 -16.19
C LYS A 21 25.04 22.26 -14.97
N ASN A 22 24.44 23.29 -14.40
CA ASN A 22 24.95 23.89 -13.16
C ASN A 22 24.94 22.85 -12.02
N ASN A 23 25.75 23.09 -10.99
CA ASN A 23 25.92 22.15 -9.88
C ASN A 23 24.58 21.79 -9.22
N VAL A 24 23.64 22.74 -9.16
CA VAL A 24 22.30 22.54 -8.61
C VAL A 24 21.46 21.54 -9.41
N THR A 25 21.49 21.60 -10.75
CA THR A 25 20.76 20.64 -11.60
C THR A 25 21.40 19.25 -11.56
N ARG A 26 22.73 19.17 -11.50
CA ARG A 26 23.45 17.90 -11.30
C ARG A 26 23.15 17.26 -9.95
N LEU A 27 23.14 18.04 -8.87
CA LEU A 27 22.80 17.57 -7.53
C LEU A 27 21.35 17.07 -7.48
N LYS A 28 20.41 17.80 -8.09
CA LYS A 28 19.00 17.37 -8.18
C LYS A 28 18.87 16.05 -8.94
N ASP A 29 19.49 15.92 -10.11
CA ASP A 29 19.46 14.69 -10.91
C ASP A 29 20.10 13.51 -10.15
N CYS A 30 21.20 13.76 -9.45
CA CYS A 30 21.93 12.75 -8.68
C CYS A 30 21.13 12.27 -7.46
N ILE A 31 20.48 13.18 -6.73
CA ILE A 31 19.61 12.81 -5.59
C ILE A 31 18.42 11.99 -6.07
N ILE A 32 17.78 12.37 -7.18
CA ILE A 32 16.64 11.61 -7.73
C ILE A 32 17.08 10.20 -8.17
N PHE A 33 18.27 10.08 -8.78
CA PHE A 33 18.83 8.81 -9.22
C PHE A 33 19.21 7.89 -8.06
N THR A 34 19.85 8.42 -7.01
CA THR A 34 20.33 7.62 -5.87
C THR A 34 19.23 7.24 -4.89
N THR A 35 18.23 8.09 -4.71
CA THR A 35 17.19 7.85 -3.70
C THR A 35 15.98 7.09 -4.23
N HIS A 36 15.88 6.86 -5.54
CA HIS A 36 14.67 6.39 -6.22
C HIS A 36 13.39 7.14 -5.81
N LEU A 37 13.54 8.35 -5.26
CA LEU A 37 12.43 9.24 -4.95
C LEU A 37 11.97 9.83 -6.28
N THR A 38 11.14 9.06 -6.97
CA THR A 38 10.26 9.60 -8.00
C THR A 38 9.58 10.83 -7.41
N LYS A 39 9.39 11.90 -8.19
CA LYS A 39 8.52 13.02 -7.80
C LYS A 39 7.23 12.40 -7.29
N ARG A 40 7.08 12.32 -5.98
CA ARG A 40 5.83 11.87 -5.39
C ARG A 40 4.86 12.96 -5.80
N ASN A 41 3.97 12.63 -6.73
CA ASN A 41 2.75 13.39 -6.90
C ASN A 41 1.99 13.19 -5.58
N ASN A 42 2.33 14.02 -4.61
CA ASN A 42 1.58 14.23 -3.40
C ASN A 42 0.29 14.90 -3.87
N ASN A 43 -0.63 14.12 -4.44
CA ASN A 43 -2.02 14.53 -4.53
C ASN A 43 -2.56 14.45 -3.10
N THR A 44 -2.12 15.38 -2.25
CA THR A 44 -2.66 15.64 -0.91
C THR A 44 -4.02 16.34 -0.98
N MET A 45 -4.52 16.56 -2.19
CA MET A 45 -5.79 17.23 -2.43
C MET A 45 -6.88 16.20 -2.57
N ILE A 46 -7.89 16.33 -1.72
CA ILE A 46 -9.07 15.49 -1.75
C ILE A 46 -9.96 15.99 -2.87
N LYS A 47 -10.45 15.03 -3.66
CA LYS A 47 -11.38 15.25 -4.76
C LYS A 47 -12.73 14.73 -4.35
N ASN A 48 -13.78 15.40 -4.83
CA ASN A 48 -15.11 14.83 -4.77
C ASN A 48 -15.25 13.68 -5.80
N GLU A 49 -16.39 12.99 -5.78
CA GLU A 49 -16.68 11.87 -6.68
C GLU A 49 -16.62 12.25 -8.17
N GLN A 50 -16.89 13.51 -8.49
CA GLN A 50 -16.82 14.07 -9.84
C GLN A 50 -15.38 14.47 -10.24
N GLY A 51 -14.39 14.14 -9.42
CA GLY A 51 -12.97 14.42 -9.67
C GLY A 51 -12.55 15.88 -9.50
N LYS A 52 -13.46 16.74 -9.00
CA LYS A 52 -13.19 18.16 -8.70
C LYS A 52 -12.45 18.27 -7.37
N LEU A 53 -11.45 19.15 -7.35
CA LEU A 53 -10.67 19.45 -6.14
C LEU A 53 -11.52 20.23 -5.14
N ILE A 54 -11.46 19.81 -3.89
CA ILE A 54 -12.12 20.48 -2.77
C ILE A 54 -11.15 21.47 -2.15
N LEU A 55 -11.57 22.74 -2.08
CA LEU A 55 -10.76 23.83 -1.54
C LEU A 55 -11.37 24.41 -0.24
N GLU A 56 -12.69 24.25 -0.09
CA GLU A 56 -13.46 24.75 1.05
C GLU A 56 -13.40 23.75 2.23
N PRO A 57 -13.07 24.19 3.46
CA PRO A 57 -13.00 23.31 4.63
C PRO A 57 -14.32 22.59 4.98
N ASP A 58 -15.47 23.24 4.74
CA ASP A 58 -16.77 22.64 5.05
C ASP A 58 -17.19 21.63 3.98
N GLU A 59 -16.85 21.88 2.72
CA GLU A 59 -17.00 20.89 1.64
C GLU A 59 -16.11 19.66 1.90
N LEU A 60 -14.91 19.87 2.45
CA LEU A 60 -13.98 18.81 2.80
C LEU A 60 -14.56 17.87 3.85
N LYS A 61 -15.13 18.43 4.93
CA LYS A 61 -15.81 17.65 5.98
C LYS A 61 -16.97 16.84 5.41
N ARG A 62 -17.76 17.46 4.52
CA ARG A 62 -18.89 16.80 3.87
C ARG A 62 -18.46 15.59 3.05
N VAL A 63 -17.45 15.75 2.20
CA VAL A 63 -16.97 14.64 1.34
C VAL A 63 -16.30 13.54 2.14
N TRP A 64 -15.52 13.87 3.18
CA TRP A 64 -14.98 12.85 4.09
C TRP A 64 -16.06 12.04 4.79
N LYS A 65 -17.10 12.72 5.27
CA LYS A 65 -18.24 12.08 5.91
C LYS A 65 -18.95 11.12 4.95
N GLU A 66 -19.31 11.61 3.76
CA GLU A 66 -19.98 10.83 2.72
C GLU A 66 -19.15 9.61 2.28
N TYR A 67 -17.83 9.79 2.14
CA TYR A 67 -16.90 8.70 1.86
C TYR A 67 -16.90 7.65 2.98
N ALA A 68 -16.78 8.07 4.24
CA ALA A 68 -16.76 7.17 5.38
C ALA A 68 -18.10 6.41 5.53
N GLU A 69 -19.22 7.12 5.42
CA GLU A 69 -20.56 6.54 5.45
C GLU A 69 -20.74 5.50 4.35
N THR A 70 -20.29 5.79 3.14
CA THR A 70 -20.35 4.84 2.01
C THR A 70 -19.45 3.62 2.23
N LEU A 71 -18.21 3.83 2.69
CA LEU A 71 -17.23 2.77 2.88
C LEU A 71 -17.63 1.79 3.98
N PHE A 72 -18.25 2.30 5.05
CA PHE A 72 -18.68 1.52 6.20
C PHE A 72 -20.20 1.34 6.26
N ASN A 73 -20.90 1.56 5.14
CA ASN A 73 -22.34 1.33 5.08
C ASN A 73 -22.60 -0.17 5.26
N ASP A 74 -23.09 -0.54 6.44
CA ASP A 74 -23.39 -1.94 6.73
C ASP A 74 -24.70 -2.33 6.04
N GLN A 75 -24.58 -2.93 4.87
CA GLN A 75 -25.72 -3.47 4.11
C GLN A 75 -26.16 -4.85 4.60
N ARG A 76 -25.53 -5.39 5.66
CA ARG A 76 -26.03 -6.61 6.28
C ARG A 76 -27.40 -6.24 6.87
N THR A 77 -28.47 -6.85 6.35
CA THR A 77 -29.74 -6.93 7.07
C THR A 77 -29.43 -7.40 8.48
N ASP A 78 -30.21 -7.00 9.49
CA ASP A 78 -30.17 -7.54 10.86
C ASP A 78 -30.51 -9.04 10.89
N LEU A 79 -29.77 -9.83 10.12
CA LEU A 79 -29.55 -11.22 10.32
C LEU A 79 -28.75 -11.23 11.61
N ASN A 80 -29.48 -11.28 12.73
CA ASN A 80 -29.00 -12.06 13.86
C ASN A 80 -28.37 -13.29 13.21
N PRO A 81 -27.04 -13.49 13.31
CA PRO A 81 -26.44 -14.67 12.74
C PRO A 81 -27.20 -15.82 13.38
N THR A 82 -28.10 -16.44 12.62
CA THR A 82 -28.70 -17.69 13.01
C THR A 82 -27.51 -18.61 12.98
N PHE A 83 -26.84 -18.73 14.12
CA PHE A 83 -25.91 -19.80 14.40
C PHE A 83 -26.77 -21.05 14.33
N GLN A 84 -27.06 -21.50 13.11
CA GLN A 84 -27.67 -22.79 12.85
C GLN A 84 -26.64 -23.77 13.37
N ASN A 85 -26.89 -24.22 14.60
CA ASN A 85 -26.05 -25.06 15.46
C ASN A 85 -25.94 -26.48 14.90
N GLU A 86 -25.81 -26.66 13.59
CA GLU A 86 -25.84 -27.97 12.97
C GLU A 86 -24.49 -28.39 12.40
N ASN A 87 -23.50 -27.48 12.31
CA ASN A 87 -22.13 -27.88 11.95
C ASN A 87 -21.04 -26.87 12.33
N MET A 88 -21.06 -26.37 13.58
CA MET A 88 -19.96 -25.55 14.14
C MET A 88 -18.70 -26.36 14.49
N ASN A 89 -18.65 -27.64 14.11
CA ASN A 89 -17.49 -28.47 14.35
C ASN A 89 -16.52 -28.26 13.19
N GLY A 90 -15.62 -27.29 13.37
CA GLY A 90 -14.41 -27.20 12.56
C GLY A 90 -13.58 -28.49 12.63
N PRO A 91 -12.55 -28.62 11.80
CA PRO A 91 -11.64 -29.76 11.90
C PRO A 91 -11.10 -29.86 13.34
N LYS A 92 -10.93 -31.09 13.82
CA LYS A 92 -10.31 -31.31 15.12
C LYS A 92 -8.91 -30.71 15.11
N ILE A 93 -8.59 -29.93 16.13
CA ILE A 93 -7.23 -29.41 16.33
C ILE A 93 -6.28 -30.61 16.42
N LEU A 94 -5.28 -30.65 15.56
CA LEU A 94 -4.30 -31.73 15.53
C LEU A 94 -3.14 -31.41 16.48
N GLU A 95 -2.67 -32.42 17.21
CA GLU A 95 -1.48 -32.26 18.07
C GLU A 95 -0.25 -31.81 17.28
N SER A 96 -0.12 -32.28 16.04
CA SER A 96 0.96 -31.87 15.13
C SER A 96 0.91 -30.38 14.78
N GLU A 97 -0.28 -29.80 14.64
CA GLU A 97 -0.47 -28.37 14.38
C GLU A 97 -0.01 -27.56 15.59
N VAL A 98 -0.42 -27.98 16.79
CA VAL A 98 -0.03 -27.31 18.05
C VAL A 98 1.47 -27.42 18.26
N ARG A 99 2.08 -28.61 18.07
CA ARG A 99 3.52 -28.80 18.21
C ARG A 99 4.29 -27.94 17.22
N HIS A 100 3.86 -27.89 15.96
CA HIS A 100 4.47 -27.01 14.95
C HIS A 100 4.40 -25.53 15.33
N ALA A 101 3.27 -25.07 15.88
CA ALA A 101 3.12 -23.70 16.34
C ALA A 101 4.07 -23.36 17.51
N VAL A 102 4.20 -24.27 18.48
CA VAL A 102 5.12 -24.12 19.63
C VAL A 102 6.57 -24.08 19.16
N ASP A 103 6.98 -24.99 18.26
CA ASP A 103 8.35 -25.04 17.73
C ASP A 103 8.74 -23.74 16.99
N ASN A 104 7.77 -23.15 16.28
CA ASN A 104 7.95 -21.90 15.52
C ASN A 104 7.99 -20.62 16.38
N LEU A 105 7.73 -20.70 17.70
CA LEU A 105 7.85 -19.54 18.58
C LEU A 105 9.29 -18.99 18.54
N LYS A 106 9.46 -17.67 18.60
CA LYS A 106 10.80 -17.05 18.62
C LYS A 106 11.35 -17.04 20.03
N ASN A 107 12.61 -17.45 20.17
CA ASN A 107 13.34 -17.38 21.43
C ASN A 107 13.72 -15.91 21.77
N ASN A 108 14.04 -15.67 23.04
CA ASN A 108 14.45 -14.38 23.62
C ASN A 108 13.44 -13.25 23.36
N LYS A 109 12.15 -13.60 23.34
CA LYS A 109 11.07 -12.61 23.38
C LYS A 109 10.66 -12.36 24.81
N SER A 110 10.30 -11.12 25.10
CA SER A 110 9.72 -10.76 26.38
C SER A 110 8.47 -11.62 26.62
N PRO A 111 8.32 -12.21 27.81
CA PRO A 111 7.16 -13.00 28.15
C PRO A 111 5.90 -12.12 28.22
N GLY A 112 4.74 -12.78 28.21
CA GLY A 112 3.46 -12.11 28.42
C GLY A 112 3.25 -11.69 29.88
N HIS A 113 2.01 -11.33 30.20
CA HIS A 113 1.60 -11.05 31.57
C HIS A 113 1.76 -12.25 32.52
N ASP A 114 1.79 -13.46 31.96
CA ASP A 114 2.01 -14.73 32.66
C ASP A 114 3.48 -15.03 32.99
N ASP A 115 4.41 -14.17 32.54
CA ASP A 115 5.87 -14.33 32.70
C ASP A 115 6.45 -15.63 32.10
N VAL A 116 5.70 -16.30 31.22
CA VAL A 116 6.11 -17.55 30.58
C VAL A 116 6.89 -17.25 29.30
N HIS A 117 8.12 -17.77 29.25
CA HIS A 117 9.01 -17.63 28.10
C HIS A 117 8.78 -18.77 27.08
N ALA A 118 9.01 -18.47 25.80
CA ALA A 118 8.81 -19.43 24.70
C ALA A 118 9.68 -20.68 24.85
N GLU A 119 10.88 -20.54 25.43
CA GLU A 119 11.82 -21.63 25.70
C GLU A 119 11.23 -22.67 26.64
N VAL A 120 10.45 -22.24 27.63
CA VAL A 120 9.78 -23.13 28.59
C VAL A 120 8.73 -23.97 27.86
N LEU A 121 7.92 -23.35 27.01
CA LEU A 121 6.87 -24.03 26.24
C LEU A 121 7.45 -25.09 25.29
N LYS A 122 8.62 -24.83 24.69
CA LYS A 122 9.31 -25.78 23.81
C LYS A 122 9.90 -26.99 24.52
N GLN A 123 10.08 -26.92 25.84
CA GLN A 123 10.56 -28.03 26.65
C GLN A 123 9.43 -28.95 27.15
N VAL A 124 8.17 -28.59 26.89
CA VAL A 124 7.03 -29.39 27.32
C VAL A 124 6.85 -30.57 26.37
N ASP A 125 7.06 -31.78 26.89
CA ASP A 125 6.68 -33.00 26.19
C ASP A 125 5.17 -33.26 26.36
N PHE A 126 4.40 -33.05 25.30
CA PHE A 126 3.04 -33.56 25.20
C PHE A 126 3.11 -35.08 24.99
N LYS A 127 2.56 -35.85 25.94
CA LYS A 127 2.55 -37.32 25.99
C LYS A 127 1.18 -37.89 25.64
#